data_AF-A0A2S4ZIS3-F1
#
_entry.id   AF-A0A2S4ZIS3-F1
#
_cell.length_a   1.000
_cell.length_b   1.000
_cell.length_c   1.000
_cell.angle_alpha   90.00
_cell.angle_beta   90.00
_cell.angle_gamma   90.00
#
_symmetry.space_group_name_H-M   'P 1'
#
loop_
_entity.id
_entity.type
_entity.pdbx_description
1 polymer ?
#
loop_
_entity_poly.entity_id
_entity_poly.type
_entity_poly.pdbx_seq_one_letter_code
_entity_poly.pdbx_strand_id
1 'polypeptide(L)'
;MRRGLVATAVLTAVAVGAVAGCDDGPRPGLVVKGSPPATPYSGPLDVPTEELDESTPRALRLASGAAGRALECDGEIFEGSGPDGWSRSDGGGTPEEGLALYFDMFQPEEPDHGYRVERREADRVLYSYDVDGRTKVAVVVAEDQKDRPGWGPETHASCDPAELPESFTATTAWRIWTDRAGRRVPVARLHSSSGPEHCGWQSADFLAVDHRTYARDPEGVLARDELLRAPYRAEVRMPADARDTGYHRRDRRLWLTADRTTAYVRTDHGVEAWPLVKEGVGCD
;
A
#
# COMPACT_ATOMS: atom_id res chain seq x y z
N MET A 1 46.27 -47.85 47.34
CA MET A 1 45.49 -47.15 46.29
C MET A 1 45.82 -45.67 46.36
N ARG A 2 45.93 -44.99 45.21
CA ARG A 2 46.80 -43.84 44.96
C ARG A 2 46.36 -42.52 45.64
N ARG A 3 47.39 -41.70 45.93
CA ARG A 3 47.48 -40.27 46.33
C ARG A 3 46.53 -39.37 45.51
N GLY A 4 46.10 -38.16 45.91
CA GLY A 4 46.48 -37.24 46.98
C GLY A 4 45.87 -35.82 46.74
N LEU A 5 45.97 -34.95 47.76
CA LEU A 5 46.25 -33.50 47.73
C LEU A 5 45.28 -32.49 47.06
N VAL A 6 44.71 -31.62 47.93
CA VAL A 6 44.77 -30.14 47.98
C VAL A 6 44.58 -29.34 46.68
N ALA A 7 43.66 -28.37 46.69
CA ALA A 7 43.91 -26.92 46.43
C ALA A 7 42.70 -26.21 45.77
N THR A 8 42.21 -25.19 46.47
CA THR A 8 41.78 -23.87 45.96
C THR A 8 41.26 -23.75 44.53
N ALA A 9 39.96 -23.47 44.40
CA ALA A 9 39.37 -22.94 43.18
C ALA A 9 39.59 -21.42 43.09
N VAL A 10 40.37 -21.00 42.11
CA VAL A 10 40.48 -19.61 41.64
C VAL A 10 39.66 -19.47 40.37
N LEU A 11 38.93 -18.35 40.28
CA LEU A 11 38.06 -17.93 39.18
C LEU A 11 38.72 -17.98 37.80
N THR A 12 37.94 -18.35 36.79
CA THR A 12 38.07 -17.84 35.42
C THR A 12 36.70 -17.49 34.87
N ALA A 13 36.43 -16.18 34.85
CA ALA A 13 35.36 -15.60 34.06
C ALA A 13 35.68 -15.78 32.58
N VAL A 14 34.83 -16.51 31.85
CA VAL A 14 34.87 -16.54 30.39
C VAL A 14 33.98 -15.40 29.91
N ALA A 15 34.63 -14.32 29.45
CA ALA A 15 33.99 -13.31 28.65
C ALA A 15 33.59 -13.93 27.32
N VAL A 16 32.29 -14.19 27.12
CA VAL A 16 31.74 -14.49 25.80
C VAL A 16 31.56 -13.15 25.11
N GLY A 17 32.49 -12.83 24.20
CA GLY A 17 32.37 -11.69 23.32
C GLY A 17 31.16 -11.88 22.41
N ALA A 18 30.17 -10.99 22.55
CA ALA A 18 29.13 -10.82 21.56
C ALA A 18 29.76 -10.15 20.34
N VAL A 19 30.13 -10.94 19.35
CA VAL A 19 30.19 -10.47 17.97
C VAL A 19 28.76 -10.18 17.57
N ALA A 20 28.39 -8.89 17.59
CA ALA A 20 27.22 -8.42 16.86
C ALA A 20 27.54 -8.57 15.37
N GLY A 21 27.23 -9.74 14.82
CA GLY A 21 27.11 -9.89 13.37
C GLY A 21 25.91 -9.06 12.94
N CYS A 22 26.12 -8.15 12.00
CA CYS A 22 25.02 -7.63 11.19
C CYS A 22 24.40 -8.83 10.49
N ASP A 23 23.26 -9.27 10.97
CA ASP A 23 22.46 -10.28 10.30
C ASP A 23 21.75 -9.54 9.15
N ASP A 24 22.39 -9.46 7.98
CA ASP A 24 21.82 -8.95 6.73
C ASP A 24 20.82 -9.99 6.15
N GLY A 25 20.03 -10.61 7.02
CA GLY A 25 19.00 -11.57 6.65
C GLY A 25 17.72 -10.85 6.19
N PRO A 26 16.86 -11.53 5.42
CA PRO A 26 15.58 -10.96 5.00
C PRO A 26 14.77 -10.50 6.21
N ARG A 27 14.02 -9.40 6.01
CA ARG A 27 13.24 -8.73 7.06
C ARG A 27 12.46 -9.75 7.91
N PRO A 28 12.51 -9.68 9.26
CA PRO A 28 11.80 -10.63 10.11
C PRO A 28 10.31 -10.69 9.79
N GLY A 29 9.80 -11.88 9.49
CA GLY A 29 8.38 -12.08 9.18
C GLY A 29 7.95 -11.70 7.76
N LEU A 30 8.89 -11.35 6.88
CA LEU A 30 8.62 -11.08 5.46
C LEU A 30 7.79 -12.21 4.84
N VAL A 31 8.29 -13.45 5.01
CA VAL A 31 7.61 -14.66 4.58
C VAL A 31 7.23 -15.52 5.78
N VAL A 32 5.96 -15.87 5.88
CA VAL A 32 5.40 -16.76 6.90
C VAL A 32 5.22 -18.18 6.36
N LYS A 33 5.32 -19.17 7.24
CA LYS A 33 4.98 -20.55 6.91
C LYS A 33 3.46 -20.70 6.94
N GLY A 34 2.88 -21.27 5.89
CA GLY A 34 1.44 -21.50 5.80
C GLY A 34 1.07 -22.39 4.63
N SER A 35 -0.20 -22.81 4.59
CA SER A 35 -0.78 -23.45 3.42
C SER A 35 -1.07 -22.40 2.34
N PRO A 36 -1.03 -22.75 1.03
CA PRO A 36 -1.42 -21.86 -0.09
C PRO A 36 -2.88 -21.38 -0.02
N PRO A 37 -3.33 -20.48 -0.92
CA PRO A 37 -4.72 -19.99 -0.92
C PRO A 37 -5.70 -21.12 -1.08
N ALA A 38 -6.98 -20.86 -0.78
CA ALA A 38 -8.03 -21.83 -1.05
C ALA A 38 -8.04 -22.24 -2.54
N THR A 39 -7.68 -21.29 -3.42
CA THR A 39 -7.57 -21.50 -4.87
C THR A 39 -6.23 -20.92 -5.36
N PRO A 40 -5.10 -21.64 -5.21
CA PRO A 40 -3.81 -21.14 -5.66
C PRO A 40 -3.80 -20.90 -7.17
N TYR A 41 -3.08 -19.86 -7.60
CA TYR A 41 -2.88 -19.58 -9.01
C TYR A 41 -2.22 -20.77 -9.72
N SER A 42 -2.87 -21.24 -10.79
CA SER A 42 -2.47 -22.44 -11.52
C SER A 42 -1.88 -22.16 -12.91
N GLY A 43 -1.81 -20.89 -13.33
CA GLY A 43 -1.20 -20.50 -14.61
C GLY A 43 0.33 -20.39 -14.52
N PRO A 44 1.04 -20.23 -15.65
CA PRO A 44 2.50 -20.08 -15.65
C PRO A 44 2.95 -18.83 -14.89
N LEU A 45 4.15 -18.87 -14.30
CA LEU A 45 4.77 -17.68 -13.68
C LEU A 45 5.48 -16.81 -14.73
N ASP A 46 5.96 -17.41 -15.82
CA ASP A 46 6.44 -16.67 -16.99
C ASP A 46 5.25 -16.20 -17.85
N VAL A 47 4.91 -14.93 -17.73
CA VAL A 47 3.87 -14.30 -18.54
C VAL A 47 4.43 -13.02 -19.12
N PRO A 48 4.46 -12.86 -20.47
CA PRO A 48 4.90 -11.64 -21.09
C PRO A 48 4.13 -10.42 -20.57
N THR A 49 4.87 -9.37 -20.24
CA THR A 49 4.31 -8.09 -19.82
C THR A 49 4.27 -7.10 -20.98
N GLU A 50 3.28 -6.22 -20.97
CA GLU A 50 3.15 -5.13 -21.94
C GLU A 50 2.75 -3.86 -21.18
N GLU A 51 3.68 -2.90 -21.10
CA GLU A 51 3.43 -1.57 -20.56
C GLU A 51 2.71 -0.74 -21.63
N LEU A 52 1.59 -0.14 -21.25
CA LEU A 52 0.82 0.77 -22.11
C LEU A 52 0.89 2.19 -21.54
N ASP A 53 0.82 3.19 -22.42
CA ASP A 53 0.75 4.61 -22.04
C ASP A 53 -0.65 4.98 -21.48
N GLU A 54 -1.23 4.13 -20.62
CA GLU A 54 -2.50 4.33 -19.95
C GLU A 54 -2.55 3.56 -18.62
N SER A 55 -3.25 4.12 -17.61
CA SER A 55 -3.38 3.51 -16.28
C SER A 55 -4.74 2.81 -16.09
N THR A 56 -5.23 2.12 -17.12
CA THR A 56 -6.51 1.41 -17.04
C THR A 56 -6.35 0.07 -16.30
N PRO A 57 -7.41 -0.49 -15.70
CA PRO A 57 -7.37 -1.84 -15.14
C PRO A 57 -6.96 -2.93 -16.14
N ARG A 58 -7.13 -2.68 -17.44
CA ARG A 58 -6.64 -3.57 -18.49
C ARG A 58 -5.13 -3.44 -18.67
N ALA A 59 -4.63 -2.21 -18.74
CA ALA A 59 -3.20 -1.94 -18.86
C ALA A 59 -2.41 -2.49 -17.68
N LEU A 60 -2.87 -2.24 -16.45
CA LEU A 60 -2.25 -2.77 -15.23
C LEU A 60 -2.17 -4.30 -15.23
N ARG A 61 -3.20 -5.00 -15.72
CA ARG A 61 -3.18 -6.48 -15.85
C ARG A 61 -2.20 -6.98 -16.91
N LEU A 62 -1.97 -6.23 -17.98
CA LEU A 62 -1.00 -6.58 -19.02
C LEU A 62 0.42 -6.31 -18.54
N ALA A 63 0.63 -5.22 -17.80
CA ALA A 63 1.90 -4.85 -17.22
C ALA A 63 2.35 -5.84 -16.12
N SER A 64 1.43 -6.37 -15.32
CA SER A 64 1.74 -7.19 -14.13
C SER A 64 1.83 -8.71 -14.35
N GLY A 65 1.82 -9.19 -15.60
CA GLY A 65 2.14 -10.59 -15.94
C GLY A 65 1.39 -11.64 -15.11
N ALA A 66 2.12 -12.52 -14.43
CA ALA A 66 1.55 -13.57 -13.58
C ALA A 66 1.03 -13.02 -12.24
N ALA A 67 1.67 -12.00 -11.67
CA ALA A 67 1.22 -11.36 -10.43
C ALA A 67 -0.20 -10.82 -10.56
N GLY A 68 -0.50 -10.06 -11.63
CA GLY A 68 -1.85 -9.53 -11.86
C GLY A 68 -2.91 -10.60 -12.11
N ARG A 69 -2.52 -11.77 -12.64
CA ARG A 69 -3.43 -12.91 -12.86
C ARG A 69 -3.69 -13.73 -11.61
N ALA A 70 -2.79 -13.66 -10.62
CA ALA A 70 -2.93 -14.33 -9.34
C ALA A 70 -3.86 -13.56 -8.37
N LEU A 71 -4.14 -12.28 -8.63
CA LEU A 71 -5.01 -11.48 -7.77
C LEU A 71 -6.45 -11.97 -7.74
N GLU A 72 -7.03 -11.97 -6.55
CA GLU A 72 -8.42 -12.29 -6.27
C GLU A 72 -9.12 -11.06 -5.65
N CYS A 73 -9.07 -9.92 -6.34
CA CYS A 73 -9.69 -8.67 -5.89
C CYS A 73 -11.23 -8.76 -5.83
N ASP A 74 -11.83 -7.95 -4.97
CA ASP A 74 -13.27 -7.69 -4.96
C ASP A 74 -13.63 -6.69 -6.06
N GLY A 75 -12.73 -5.72 -6.30
CA GLY A 75 -12.80 -4.76 -7.38
C GLY A 75 -11.86 -5.04 -8.55
N GLU A 76 -11.51 -3.98 -9.26
CA GLU A 76 -10.45 -4.00 -10.27
C GLU A 76 -9.06 -4.01 -9.61
N ILE A 77 -8.04 -4.39 -10.38
CA ILE A 77 -6.63 -4.21 -9.98
C ILE A 77 -6.37 -2.72 -9.69
N PHE A 78 -5.63 -2.45 -8.61
CA PHE A 78 -5.31 -1.10 -8.18
C PHE A 78 -3.94 -0.66 -8.71
N GLU A 79 -2.93 -1.51 -8.50
CA GLU A 79 -1.56 -1.30 -8.97
C GLU A 79 -1.02 -2.59 -9.59
N GLY A 80 -0.08 -2.43 -10.51
CA GLY A 80 0.68 -3.56 -11.05
C GLY A 80 1.55 -3.17 -12.23
N SER A 81 2.77 -3.70 -12.24
CA SER A 81 3.73 -3.45 -13.32
C SER A 81 4.69 -4.63 -13.52
N GLY A 82 5.44 -4.55 -14.61
CA GLY A 82 6.49 -5.48 -14.95
C GLY A 82 7.86 -5.14 -14.35
N PRO A 83 8.93 -5.84 -14.79
CA PRO A 83 10.24 -5.73 -14.18
C PRO A 83 10.94 -4.43 -14.57
N ASP A 84 11.06 -3.50 -13.64
CA ASP A 84 11.91 -2.31 -13.79
C ASP A 84 12.82 -2.12 -12.56
N GLY A 85 13.85 -1.29 -12.70
CA GLY A 85 14.52 -0.67 -11.56
C GLY A 85 15.79 -1.33 -11.03
N TRP A 86 16.00 -2.65 -11.11
CA TRP A 86 17.17 -3.30 -10.48
C TRP A 86 18.32 -3.66 -11.43
N SER A 87 19.54 -3.54 -10.90
CA SER A 87 20.81 -3.62 -11.62
C SER A 87 21.57 -4.92 -11.31
N ARG A 88 22.70 -5.13 -12.00
CA ARG A 88 23.53 -6.33 -11.85
C ARG A 88 24.06 -6.58 -10.44
N SER A 89 24.14 -5.56 -9.61
CA SER A 89 24.66 -5.66 -8.24
C SER A 89 23.58 -5.88 -7.19
N ASP A 90 22.31 -5.80 -7.55
CA ASP A 90 21.22 -5.69 -6.57
C ASP A 90 20.57 -7.04 -6.26
N GLY A 91 20.77 -8.04 -7.12
CA GLY A 91 20.15 -9.36 -6.98
C GLY A 91 20.54 -10.07 -5.68
N GLY A 92 19.52 -10.62 -5.02
CA GLY A 92 19.69 -11.46 -3.84
C GLY A 92 20.22 -12.86 -4.16
N GLY A 93 20.81 -13.51 -3.17
CA GLY A 93 21.19 -14.93 -3.22
C GLY A 93 20.01 -15.88 -3.01
N THR A 94 18.85 -15.38 -2.57
CA THR A 94 17.64 -16.19 -2.31
C THR A 94 16.36 -15.52 -2.83
N PRO A 95 15.30 -16.29 -3.14
CA PRO A 95 14.00 -15.74 -3.52
C PRO A 95 13.44 -14.75 -2.48
N GLU A 96 13.67 -14.98 -1.19
CA GLU A 96 13.22 -14.13 -0.10
C GLU A 96 13.99 -12.80 -0.06
N GLU A 97 15.28 -12.81 -0.39
CA GLU A 97 16.06 -11.57 -0.61
C GLU A 97 15.55 -10.81 -1.85
N GLY A 98 15.16 -11.51 -2.92
CA GLY A 98 14.51 -10.88 -4.07
C GLY A 98 13.17 -10.21 -3.73
N LEU A 99 12.40 -10.79 -2.80
CA LEU A 99 11.18 -10.17 -2.28
C LEU A 99 11.50 -8.98 -1.37
N ALA A 100 12.54 -9.05 -0.55
CA ALA A 100 12.97 -7.91 0.25
C ALA A 100 13.36 -6.71 -0.63
N LEU A 101 14.07 -6.99 -1.73
CA LEU A 101 14.48 -6.00 -2.73
C LEU A 101 13.29 -5.25 -3.33
N TYR A 102 12.14 -5.93 -3.56
CA TYR A 102 10.91 -5.27 -4.00
C TYR A 102 10.50 -4.12 -3.06
N PHE A 103 10.45 -4.39 -1.74
CA PHE A 103 10.06 -3.36 -0.77
C PHE A 103 11.12 -2.26 -0.60
N ASP A 104 12.40 -2.60 -0.72
CA ASP A 104 13.48 -1.63 -0.61
C ASP A 104 13.49 -0.66 -1.80
N MET A 105 13.20 -1.16 -3.00
CA MET A 105 13.29 -0.38 -4.24
C MET A 105 12.03 0.39 -4.59
N PHE A 106 10.89 -0.27 -4.54
CA PHE A 106 9.63 0.33 -5.01
C PHE A 106 8.87 1.06 -3.90
N GLN A 107 9.17 0.76 -2.63
CA GLN A 107 8.49 1.33 -1.47
C GLN A 107 6.94 1.35 -1.62
N PRO A 108 6.33 0.20 -1.96
CA PRO A 108 4.89 0.15 -2.23
C PRO A 108 4.08 0.46 -0.97
N GLU A 109 2.85 0.96 -1.14
CA GLU A 109 1.91 1.16 -0.04
C GLU A 109 1.19 -0.15 0.34
N GLU A 110 1.98 -1.19 0.60
CA GLU A 110 1.55 -2.56 0.88
C GLU A 110 2.14 -3.06 2.22
N PRO A 111 1.54 -4.09 2.86
CA PRO A 111 2.17 -4.74 4.00
C PRO A 111 3.56 -5.24 3.60
N ASP A 112 4.58 -5.06 4.44
CA ASP A 112 5.95 -5.49 4.13
C ASP A 112 6.32 -6.82 4.80
N HIS A 113 5.32 -7.52 5.33
CA HIS A 113 5.46 -8.79 6.04
C HIS A 113 4.18 -9.61 5.93
N GLY A 114 4.26 -10.91 6.20
CA GLY A 114 3.11 -11.82 6.16
C GLY A 114 2.86 -12.47 4.80
N TYR A 115 3.80 -12.37 3.86
CA TYR A 115 3.70 -13.06 2.58
C TYR A 115 3.89 -14.56 2.74
N ARG A 116 3.38 -15.33 1.80
CA ARG A 116 3.66 -16.76 1.70
C ARG A 116 4.15 -17.11 0.31
N VAL A 117 4.88 -18.21 0.22
CA VAL A 117 5.14 -18.86 -1.06
C VAL A 117 3.84 -19.52 -1.52
N GLU A 118 3.23 -18.96 -2.57
CA GLU A 118 2.05 -19.55 -3.20
C GLU A 118 2.44 -20.64 -4.19
N ARG A 119 3.46 -20.36 -5.00
CA ARG A 119 3.90 -21.25 -6.08
C ARG A 119 5.37 -21.08 -6.38
N ARG A 120 6.01 -22.18 -6.78
CA ARG A 120 7.39 -22.21 -7.28
C ARG A 120 7.42 -22.86 -8.65
N GLU A 121 8.12 -22.23 -9.57
CA GLU A 121 8.60 -22.79 -10.83
C GLU A 121 10.13 -22.71 -10.82
N ALA A 122 10.82 -23.42 -11.73
CA ALA A 122 12.26 -23.68 -11.63
C ALA A 122 13.12 -22.46 -11.22
N ASP A 123 12.89 -21.33 -11.87
CA ASP A 123 13.59 -20.05 -11.72
C ASP A 123 12.72 -18.93 -11.15
N ARG A 124 11.50 -19.24 -10.66
CA ARG A 124 10.51 -18.24 -10.26
C ARG A 124 9.74 -18.63 -9.00
N VAL A 125 9.43 -17.63 -8.17
CA VAL A 125 8.59 -17.80 -6.98
C VAL A 125 7.51 -16.74 -6.97
N LEU A 126 6.25 -17.18 -6.86
CA LEU A 126 5.12 -16.31 -6.58
C LEU A 126 4.90 -16.24 -5.07
N TYR A 127 5.00 -15.03 -4.55
CA TYR A 127 4.59 -14.67 -3.21
C TYR A 127 3.21 -14.03 -3.22
N SER A 128 2.37 -14.40 -2.26
CA SER A 128 1.08 -13.75 -2.02
C SER A 128 0.95 -13.22 -0.61
N TYR A 129 0.27 -12.07 -0.49
CA TYR A 129 -0.31 -11.58 0.74
C TYR A 129 -1.82 -11.76 0.67
N ASP A 130 -2.38 -12.43 1.67
CA ASP A 130 -3.75 -12.88 1.62
C ASP A 130 -4.61 -12.26 2.71
N VAL A 131 -5.84 -11.94 2.32
CA VAL A 131 -6.88 -11.47 3.23
C VAL A 131 -8.05 -12.42 3.08
N ASP A 132 -8.47 -13.03 4.19
CA ASP A 132 -9.56 -14.01 4.22
C ASP A 132 -9.40 -15.15 3.21
N GLY A 133 -8.16 -15.58 2.99
CA GLY A 133 -7.81 -16.70 2.11
C GLY A 133 -7.77 -16.37 0.62
N ARG A 134 -7.87 -15.09 0.25
CA ARG A 134 -7.81 -14.59 -1.13
C ARG A 134 -6.56 -13.74 -1.34
N THR A 135 -5.87 -13.93 -2.46
CA THR A 135 -4.64 -13.19 -2.80
C THR A 135 -4.97 -11.73 -3.10
N LYS A 136 -4.47 -10.80 -2.26
CA LYS A 136 -4.68 -9.35 -2.39
C LYS A 136 -3.44 -8.60 -2.87
N VAL A 137 -2.27 -9.15 -2.64
CA VAL A 137 -1.00 -8.70 -3.23
C VAL A 137 -0.28 -9.92 -3.78
N ALA A 138 0.31 -9.78 -4.96
CA ALA A 138 1.09 -10.81 -5.61
C ALA A 138 2.43 -10.23 -6.08
N VAL A 139 3.53 -10.91 -5.77
CA VAL A 139 4.87 -10.55 -6.23
C VAL A 139 5.54 -11.80 -6.78
N VAL A 140 5.94 -11.77 -8.05
CA VAL A 140 6.78 -12.80 -8.65
C VAL A 140 8.22 -12.32 -8.60
N VAL A 141 9.08 -13.13 -8.01
CA VAL A 141 10.54 -12.98 -8.12
C VAL A 141 11.09 -14.02 -9.09
N ALA A 142 12.12 -13.65 -9.83
CA ALA A 142 12.80 -14.52 -10.77
C ALA A 142 14.32 -14.51 -10.54
N GLU A 143 14.95 -15.66 -10.77
CA GLU A 143 16.40 -15.84 -10.76
C GLU A 143 17.01 -15.49 -12.12
N ASP A 144 18.16 -14.81 -12.10
CA ASP A 144 19.01 -14.59 -13.27
C ASP A 144 18.27 -13.99 -14.48
N GLN A 145 17.50 -12.91 -14.22
CA GLN A 145 16.90 -12.11 -15.27
C GLN A 145 17.97 -11.53 -16.22
N LYS A 146 17.58 -11.18 -17.44
CA LYS A 146 18.49 -10.63 -18.45
C LYS A 146 19.23 -9.40 -17.91
N ASP A 147 20.56 -9.46 -17.93
CA ASP A 147 21.44 -8.41 -17.40
C ASP A 147 21.25 -8.10 -15.91
N ARG A 148 20.65 -9.02 -15.15
CA ARG A 148 20.26 -8.89 -13.75
C ARG A 148 20.44 -10.26 -13.03
N PRO A 149 21.69 -10.68 -12.76
CA PRO A 149 21.97 -11.93 -12.05
C PRO A 149 21.45 -11.90 -10.61
N GLY A 150 21.08 -13.07 -10.09
CA GLY A 150 20.50 -13.24 -8.75
C GLY A 150 18.98 -13.18 -8.74
N TRP A 151 18.40 -13.25 -7.54
CA TRP A 151 16.96 -13.20 -7.30
C TRP A 151 16.50 -11.75 -7.16
N GLY A 152 15.47 -11.38 -7.92
CA GLY A 152 14.88 -10.04 -7.83
C GLY A 152 13.43 -10.00 -8.31
N PRO A 153 12.73 -8.88 -8.08
CA PRO A 153 11.35 -8.71 -8.51
C PRO A 153 11.25 -8.79 -10.04
N GLU A 154 10.24 -9.52 -10.50
CA GLU A 154 9.90 -9.63 -11.91
C GLU A 154 8.57 -8.95 -12.21
N THR A 155 7.49 -9.36 -11.55
CA THR A 155 6.17 -8.72 -11.70
C THR A 155 5.52 -8.54 -10.34
N HIS A 156 4.70 -7.50 -10.20
CA HIS A 156 3.92 -7.31 -8.99
C HIS A 156 2.54 -6.73 -9.30
N ALA A 157 1.61 -6.94 -8.39
CA ALA A 157 0.26 -6.40 -8.47
C ALA A 157 -0.42 -6.37 -7.11
N SER A 158 -1.33 -5.43 -6.91
CA SER A 158 -2.18 -5.38 -5.73
C SER A 158 -3.63 -4.95 -6.02
N CYS A 159 -4.53 -5.44 -5.17
CA CYS A 159 -5.91 -5.00 -5.09
C CYS A 159 -6.01 -3.64 -4.38
N ASP A 160 -7.20 -3.04 -4.41
CA ASP A 160 -7.43 -1.74 -3.77
C ASP A 160 -7.06 -1.77 -2.27
N PRO A 161 -6.39 -0.75 -1.72
CA PRO A 161 -6.02 -0.71 -0.30
C PRO A 161 -7.21 -0.93 0.65
N ALA A 162 -8.45 -0.63 0.25
CA ALA A 162 -9.66 -0.95 1.01
C ALA A 162 -9.89 -2.45 1.24
N GLU A 163 -9.24 -3.32 0.46
CA GLU A 163 -9.28 -4.78 0.59
C GLU A 163 -8.19 -5.33 1.53
N LEU A 164 -7.19 -4.51 1.90
CA LEU A 164 -6.13 -4.88 2.84
C LEU A 164 -6.59 -4.73 4.30
N PRO A 165 -5.98 -5.40 5.30
CA PRO A 165 -6.45 -5.35 6.68
C PRO A 165 -6.49 -3.94 7.27
N GLU A 166 -7.48 -3.67 8.14
CA GLU A 166 -7.58 -2.38 8.84
C GLU A 166 -6.33 -2.10 9.69
N SER A 167 -5.72 -3.13 10.27
CA SER A 167 -4.49 -3.01 11.05
C SER A 167 -3.32 -2.42 10.23
N PHE A 168 -3.30 -2.65 8.92
CA PHE A 168 -2.33 -2.07 8.01
C PHE A 168 -2.79 -0.70 7.52
N THR A 169 -3.99 -0.60 6.97
CA THR A 169 -4.47 0.67 6.39
C THR A 169 -4.68 1.79 7.39
N ALA A 170 -4.78 1.49 8.69
CA ALA A 170 -4.76 2.52 9.73
C ALA A 170 -3.40 3.23 9.87
N THR A 171 -2.32 2.67 9.34
CA THR A 171 -0.96 3.27 9.35
C THR A 171 -0.61 3.99 8.06
N THR A 172 -1.44 3.92 7.02
CA THR A 172 -1.19 4.58 5.72
C THR A 172 -1.79 6.00 5.69
N ALA A 173 -1.46 6.74 4.64
CA ALA A 173 -2.06 8.07 4.41
C ALA A 173 -3.55 7.97 4.02
N TRP A 174 -4.00 6.81 3.55
CA TRP A 174 -5.37 6.57 3.11
C TRP A 174 -6.35 6.57 4.28
N ARG A 175 -7.25 7.55 4.26
CA ARG A 175 -8.38 7.62 5.19
C ARG A 175 -9.61 7.06 4.50
N ILE A 176 -9.79 5.75 4.67
CA ILE A 176 -10.80 4.96 3.95
C ILE A 176 -12.20 5.22 4.51
N TRP A 177 -13.15 5.45 3.60
CA TRP A 177 -14.56 5.68 3.92
C TRP A 177 -15.35 4.37 3.87
N THR A 178 -16.54 4.37 4.45
CA THR A 178 -17.45 3.23 4.45
C THR A 178 -18.81 3.62 3.87
N ASP A 179 -19.49 2.67 3.24
CA ASP A 179 -20.82 2.86 2.66
C ASP A 179 -21.95 2.69 3.70
N ARG A 180 -23.21 2.80 3.27
CA ARG A 180 -24.40 2.65 4.14
C ARG A 180 -24.48 1.29 4.83
N ALA A 181 -23.85 0.26 4.28
CA ALA A 181 -23.81 -1.09 4.83
C ALA A 181 -22.58 -1.30 5.75
N GLY A 182 -21.77 -0.25 5.97
CA GLY A 182 -20.54 -0.33 6.75
C GLY A 182 -19.37 -0.98 6.01
N ARG A 183 -19.48 -1.21 4.69
CA ARG A 183 -18.41 -1.81 3.89
C ARG A 183 -17.42 -0.74 3.48
N ARG A 184 -16.13 -1.07 3.51
CA ARG A 184 -15.06 -0.15 3.09
C ARG A 184 -15.21 0.15 1.59
N VAL A 185 -15.13 1.42 1.27
CA VAL A 185 -15.22 1.91 -0.11
C VAL A 185 -13.81 1.86 -0.71
N PRO A 186 -13.64 1.39 -1.96
CA PRO A 186 -12.36 1.41 -2.65
C PRO A 186 -11.70 2.80 -2.62
N VAL A 187 -10.41 2.85 -2.30
CA VAL A 187 -9.59 4.07 -2.30
C VAL A 187 -9.55 4.71 -3.68
N ALA A 188 -9.52 3.92 -4.76
CA ALA A 188 -9.62 4.41 -6.13
C ALA A 188 -10.91 5.22 -6.40
N ARG A 189 -11.93 5.05 -5.56
CA ARG A 189 -13.21 5.76 -5.66
C ARG A 189 -13.34 6.88 -4.65
N LEU A 190 -13.01 6.62 -3.39
CA LEU A 190 -13.26 7.54 -2.29
C LEU A 190 -12.24 7.34 -1.18
N HIS A 191 -11.43 8.36 -0.94
CA HIS A 191 -10.55 8.42 0.21
C HIS A 191 -10.37 9.86 0.66
N SER A 192 -9.87 10.02 1.88
CA SER A 192 -9.28 11.28 2.30
C SER A 192 -7.79 11.11 2.61
N SER A 193 -7.07 12.22 2.68
CA SER A 193 -5.67 12.26 3.10
C SER A 193 -5.39 13.59 3.80
N SER A 194 -4.30 13.65 4.57
CA SER A 194 -3.74 14.93 4.99
C SER A 194 -3.08 15.61 3.79
N GLY A 195 -3.01 16.93 3.80
CA GLY A 195 -2.14 17.63 2.85
C GLY A 195 -0.66 17.28 3.03
N PRO A 196 0.11 17.24 1.94
CA PRO A 196 1.54 16.96 1.97
C PRO A 196 2.33 17.99 2.78
N GLU A 197 3.24 17.48 3.62
CA GLU A 197 4.15 18.31 4.43
C GLU A 197 5.15 19.09 3.60
N HIS A 198 5.66 18.51 2.51
CA HIS A 198 6.61 19.21 1.64
C HIS A 198 5.99 20.46 0.97
N CYS A 199 4.66 20.52 0.82
CA CYS A 199 3.96 21.73 0.36
C CYS A 199 3.60 22.71 1.49
N GLY A 200 3.80 22.34 2.75
CA GLY A 200 3.30 23.11 3.90
C GLY A 200 1.76 23.05 4.05
N TRP A 201 1.11 21.99 3.54
CA TRP A 201 -0.35 21.85 3.54
C TRP A 201 -0.88 20.93 4.63
N GLN A 202 -0.10 20.64 5.67
CA GLN A 202 -0.44 19.63 6.70
C GLN A 202 -1.75 19.94 7.46
N SER A 203 -2.17 21.21 7.48
CA SER A 203 -3.41 21.66 8.11
C SER A 203 -4.66 21.45 7.26
N ALA A 204 -4.50 21.12 5.97
CA ALA A 204 -5.59 20.81 5.05
C ALA A 204 -5.90 19.31 5.02
N ASP A 205 -7.18 18.97 4.84
CA ASP A 205 -7.60 17.61 4.50
C ASP A 205 -8.05 17.58 3.04
N PHE A 206 -7.60 16.60 2.27
CA PHE A 206 -8.08 16.34 0.92
C PHE A 206 -9.12 15.22 0.93
N LEU A 207 -10.13 15.32 0.08
CA LEU A 207 -11.16 14.31 -0.15
C LEU A 207 -11.23 14.05 -1.65
N ALA A 208 -10.72 12.90 -2.08
CA ALA A 208 -10.88 12.43 -3.46
C ALA A 208 -12.21 11.68 -3.58
N VAL A 209 -13.02 12.05 -4.56
CA VAL A 209 -14.28 11.39 -4.91
C VAL A 209 -14.32 11.23 -6.42
N ASP A 210 -14.25 9.98 -6.89
CA ASP A 210 -14.03 9.66 -8.30
C ASP A 210 -12.78 10.43 -8.83
N HIS A 211 -12.93 11.30 -9.83
CA HIS A 211 -11.88 12.12 -10.43
C HIS A 211 -11.84 13.57 -9.90
N ARG A 212 -12.44 13.83 -8.74
CA ARG A 212 -12.52 15.18 -8.15
C ARG A 212 -11.89 15.19 -6.77
N THR A 213 -11.17 16.27 -6.48
CA THR A 213 -10.55 16.49 -5.17
C THR A 213 -11.16 17.72 -4.52
N TYR A 214 -11.70 17.56 -3.32
CA TYR A 214 -12.20 18.64 -2.48
C TYR A 214 -11.25 18.86 -1.31
N ALA A 215 -11.23 20.06 -0.75
CA ALA A 215 -10.34 20.37 0.37
C ALA A 215 -11.07 20.99 1.55
N ARG A 216 -10.70 20.53 2.75
CA ARG A 216 -10.91 21.22 4.02
C ARG A 216 -9.69 22.07 4.28
N ASP A 217 -9.85 23.39 4.36
CA ASP A 217 -8.71 24.31 4.49
C ASP A 217 -8.94 25.32 5.63
N PRO A 218 -8.88 24.89 6.90
CA PRO A 218 -9.21 25.73 8.04
C PRO A 218 -8.20 26.88 8.26
N GLU A 219 -6.94 26.68 7.88
CA GLU A 219 -5.86 27.66 8.06
C GLU A 219 -5.60 28.49 6.78
N GLY A 220 -6.31 28.20 5.69
CA GLY A 220 -6.19 28.90 4.42
C GLY A 220 -4.89 28.61 3.68
N VAL A 221 -4.23 27.47 3.92
CA VAL A 221 -2.94 27.14 3.29
C VAL A 221 -3.08 26.89 1.79
N LEU A 222 -4.27 26.47 1.32
CA LEU A 222 -4.57 26.31 -0.10
C LEU A 222 -5.19 27.57 -0.69
N ALA A 223 -5.99 28.29 0.11
CA ALA A 223 -6.63 29.53 -0.30
C ALA A 223 -5.63 30.65 -0.61
N ARG A 224 -4.53 30.74 0.15
CA ARG A 224 -3.45 31.72 -0.06
C ARG A 224 -2.78 31.58 -1.42
N ASP A 225 -2.69 30.36 -1.91
CA ASP A 225 -2.11 30.03 -3.22
C ASP A 225 -3.18 29.94 -4.31
N GLU A 226 -4.39 30.41 -4.01
CA GLU A 226 -5.57 30.38 -4.89
C GLU A 226 -5.90 28.98 -5.44
N LEU A 227 -5.64 27.90 -4.71
CA LEU A 227 -5.79 26.53 -5.23
C LEU A 227 -7.23 26.00 -5.18
N LEU A 228 -8.15 26.78 -4.60
CA LEU A 228 -9.55 26.39 -4.42
C LEU A 228 -10.46 27.15 -5.40
N ARG A 229 -11.48 26.47 -5.94
CA ARG A 229 -12.48 27.09 -6.83
C ARG A 229 -13.51 27.95 -6.10
N ALA A 230 -13.61 27.79 -4.78
CA ALA A 230 -14.40 28.62 -3.87
C ALA A 230 -13.75 28.60 -2.47
N PRO A 231 -14.11 29.53 -1.56
CA PRO A 231 -13.60 29.48 -0.19
C PRO A 231 -14.10 28.27 0.60
N TYR A 232 -13.23 27.69 1.43
CA TYR A 232 -13.64 26.76 2.49
C TYR A 232 -14.54 27.48 3.50
N ARG A 233 -15.59 26.80 3.97
CA ARG A 233 -16.49 27.31 5.02
C ARG A 233 -16.69 26.25 6.09
N ALA A 234 -16.23 26.55 7.31
CA ALA A 234 -16.32 25.63 8.46
C ALA A 234 -17.75 25.43 8.97
N GLU A 235 -18.64 26.39 8.73
CA GLU A 235 -20.04 26.30 9.15
C GLU A 235 -20.96 26.84 8.06
N VAL A 236 -21.81 25.96 7.54
CA VAL A 236 -22.87 26.31 6.59
C VAL A 236 -24.17 25.61 6.96
N ARG A 237 -25.29 26.12 6.45
CA ARG A 237 -26.52 25.32 6.38
C ARG A 237 -26.41 24.36 5.21
N MET A 238 -26.85 23.12 5.40
CA MET A 238 -26.92 22.14 4.30
C MET A 238 -27.82 22.68 3.18
N PRO A 239 -27.35 22.77 1.93
CA PRO A 239 -28.21 23.14 0.81
C PRO A 239 -29.36 22.16 0.62
N ALA A 240 -30.51 22.65 0.17
CA ALA A 240 -31.71 21.84 -0.02
C ALA A 240 -31.56 20.77 -1.11
N ASP A 241 -30.66 21.00 -2.07
CA ASP A 241 -30.37 20.13 -3.20
C ASP A 241 -29.17 19.20 -2.95
N ALA A 242 -28.47 19.35 -1.82
CA ALA A 242 -27.41 18.43 -1.42
C ALA A 242 -28.02 17.06 -1.05
N ARG A 243 -27.43 15.98 -1.58
CA ARG A 243 -27.90 14.61 -1.38
C ARG A 243 -26.92 13.80 -0.57
N ASP A 244 -27.45 13.01 0.36
CA ASP A 244 -26.67 12.06 1.15
C ASP A 244 -26.11 10.98 0.23
N THR A 245 -24.79 10.91 0.13
CA THR A 245 -24.13 9.87 -0.65
C THR A 245 -24.25 8.51 0.03
N GLY A 246 -24.48 8.50 1.35
CA GLY A 246 -24.42 7.32 2.19
C GLY A 246 -23.02 6.94 2.64
N TYR A 247 -22.00 7.69 2.22
CA TYR A 247 -20.64 7.48 2.69
C TYR A 247 -20.40 8.16 4.03
N HIS A 248 -19.74 7.43 4.92
CA HIS A 248 -19.38 7.93 6.23
C HIS A 248 -17.96 7.52 6.63
N ARG A 249 -17.37 8.31 7.51
CA ARG A 249 -16.09 8.00 8.15
C ARG A 249 -16.07 8.64 9.52
N ARG A 250 -16.01 7.83 10.58
CA ARG A 250 -16.16 8.29 11.97
C ARG A 250 -17.46 9.11 12.12
N ASP A 251 -17.37 10.34 12.61
CA ASP A 251 -18.46 11.30 12.77
C ASP A 251 -18.83 12.05 11.47
N ARG A 252 -18.09 11.83 10.37
CA ARG A 252 -18.28 12.55 9.11
C ARG A 252 -19.21 11.81 8.16
N ARG A 253 -20.12 12.54 7.50
CA ARG A 253 -21.01 12.04 6.44
C ARG A 253 -20.94 12.93 5.21
N LEU A 254 -20.79 12.31 4.03
CA LEU A 254 -20.60 13.03 2.78
C LEU A 254 -21.93 13.30 2.05
N TRP A 255 -22.14 14.56 1.70
CA TRP A 255 -23.25 15.05 0.90
C TRP A 255 -22.72 15.77 -0.35
N LEU A 256 -23.37 15.58 -1.49
CA LEU A 256 -22.99 16.20 -2.76
C LEU A 256 -24.18 16.87 -3.43
N THR A 257 -23.96 18.03 -4.03
CA THR A 257 -24.89 18.68 -4.97
C THR A 257 -24.73 18.06 -6.37
N ALA A 258 -25.71 18.33 -7.25
CA ALA A 258 -25.71 17.76 -8.61
C ALA A 258 -24.52 18.24 -9.47
N ASP A 259 -24.10 19.49 -9.29
CA ASP A 259 -22.97 20.11 -9.99
C ASP A 259 -21.60 19.65 -9.46
N ARG A 260 -21.57 19.02 -8.27
CA ARG A 260 -20.37 18.49 -7.60
C ARG A 260 -19.26 19.53 -7.43
N THR A 261 -19.59 20.81 -7.32
CA THR A 261 -18.60 21.89 -7.14
C THR A 261 -18.14 22.04 -5.68
N THR A 262 -18.93 21.52 -4.74
CA THR A 262 -18.64 21.52 -3.30
C THR A 262 -19.04 20.19 -2.70
N ALA A 263 -18.17 19.62 -1.87
CA ALA A 263 -18.51 18.52 -0.99
C ALA A 263 -18.98 19.07 0.35
N TYR A 264 -20.16 18.66 0.80
CA TYR A 264 -20.70 19.05 2.10
C TYR A 264 -20.47 17.90 3.09
N VAL A 265 -19.70 18.17 4.13
CA VAL A 265 -19.36 17.18 5.15
C VAL A 265 -20.12 17.51 6.41
N ARG A 266 -21.09 16.67 6.77
CA ARG A 266 -21.82 16.78 8.04
C ARG A 266 -20.99 16.11 9.14
N THR A 267 -20.80 16.81 10.24
CA THR A 267 -20.17 16.34 11.48
C THR A 267 -21.15 16.52 12.65
N ASP A 268 -20.73 16.15 13.86
CA ASP A 268 -21.51 16.43 15.08
C ASP A 268 -21.55 17.94 15.43
N HIS A 269 -20.65 18.74 14.84
CA HIS A 269 -20.52 20.18 15.10
C HIS A 269 -21.21 21.06 14.05
N GLY A 270 -21.67 20.49 12.93
CA GLY A 270 -22.31 21.25 11.87
C GLY A 270 -22.09 20.66 10.49
N VAL A 271 -22.10 21.53 9.48
CA VAL A 271 -21.81 21.17 8.10
C VAL A 271 -20.68 22.04 7.61
N GLU A 272 -19.60 21.42 7.16
CA GLU A 272 -18.49 22.06 6.47
C GLU A 272 -18.75 22.03 4.96
N ALA A 273 -18.36 23.08 4.24
CA ALA A 273 -18.36 23.13 2.79
C ALA A 273 -16.92 23.08 2.26
N TRP A 274 -16.55 21.95 1.66
CA TRP A 274 -15.24 21.66 1.12
C TRP A 274 -15.25 21.97 -0.38
N PRO A 275 -14.61 23.07 -0.82
CA PRO A 275 -14.58 23.45 -2.22
C PRO A 275 -13.76 22.48 -3.07
N LEU A 276 -14.11 22.39 -4.35
CA LEU A 276 -13.32 21.69 -5.35
C LEU A 276 -11.95 22.38 -5.53
N VAL A 277 -10.88 21.59 -5.53
CA VAL A 277 -9.51 22.02 -5.84
C VAL A 277 -9.41 22.30 -7.34
N LYS A 278 -8.57 23.27 -7.75
CA LYS A 278 -8.30 23.54 -9.17
C LYS A 278 -7.61 22.33 -9.82
N GLU A 279 -7.77 22.18 -11.13
CA GLU A 279 -7.08 21.11 -11.87
C GLU A 279 -5.58 21.43 -11.99
N GLY A 280 -4.73 20.40 -12.04
CA GLY A 280 -3.28 20.56 -12.19
C GLY A 280 -2.58 21.16 -10.97
N VAL A 281 -3.22 21.12 -9.79
CA VAL A 281 -2.62 21.58 -8.54
C VAL A 281 -1.58 20.56 -8.09
N GLY A 282 -0.31 20.97 -8.15
CA GLY A 282 0.82 20.38 -7.45
C GLY A 282 1.56 21.50 -6.72
N CYS A 283 2.49 21.13 -5.84
CA CYS A 283 3.48 22.07 -5.34
C CYS A 283 4.85 21.67 -5.92
N ASP A 284 5.67 22.68 -6.20
CA ASP A 284 7.04 22.51 -6.71
C ASP A 284 8.05 22.28 -5.57
#